data_AF-A0A2H0QN97-F1
#
_entry.id   AF-A0A2H0QN97-F1
#
_cell.length_a   1.000
_cell.length_b   1.000
_cell.length_c   1.000
_cell.angle_alpha   90.00
_cell.angle_beta   90.00
_cell.angle_gamma   90.00
#
_symmetry.space_group_name_H-M   'P 1'
#
loop_
_entity.id
_entity.type
_entity.pdbx_description
1 polymer ?
#
loop_
_entity_poly.entity_id
_entity_poly.type
_entity_poly.pdbx_seq_one_letter_code
_entity_poly.pdbx_strand_id
1 'polypeptide(L)' 'MKKLRDLLNQESLNGLRVRYADWNHRIRFFQVDSIDQEGRVLGTLDNGEKVTYASESDFWRVYHDGDEDSAKAV' A
#
# COMPACT_ATOMS: atom_id res chain seq x y z
N MET A 1 0.48 -14.48 5.63
CA MET A 1 0.18 -13.17 5.00
C MET A 1 1.22 -12.96 3.91
N LYS A 2 0.82 -12.61 2.67
CA LYS A 2 1.79 -12.33 1.59
C LYS A 2 2.39 -10.93 1.83
N LYS A 3 3.71 -10.77 1.74
CA LYS A 3 4.34 -9.45 1.87
C LYS A 3 4.07 -8.65 0.59
N LEU A 4 3.97 -7.32 0.71
CA LEU A 4 3.78 -6.44 -0.44
C LEU A 4 4.84 -6.74 -1.51
N ARG A 5 6.12 -6.85 -1.14
CA ARG A 5 7.22 -7.22 -2.05
C ARG A 5 6.97 -8.50 -2.87
N ASP A 6 6.28 -9.49 -2.31
CA ASP A 6 5.97 -10.74 -3.02
C ASP A 6 4.86 -10.57 -4.06
N LEU A 7 3.87 -9.72 -3.76
CA LEU A 7 2.78 -9.39 -4.68
C LEU A 7 3.27 -8.52 -5.84
N LEU A 8 4.18 -7.59 -5.55
CA LEU A 8 4.77 -6.67 -6.52
C LEU A 8 5.60 -7.36 -7.62
N ASN A 9 6.17 -8.54 -7.33
CA ASN A 9 6.93 -9.33 -8.31
C ASN A 9 6.05 -10.24 -9.18
N GLN A 10 4.76 -10.41 -8.84
CA GLN A 10 3.86 -11.36 -9.49
C GLN A 10 2.71 -10.70 -10.25
N GLU A 11 2.32 -9.47 -9.89
CA GLU A 11 1.15 -8.77 -10.45
C GLU A 11 1.51 -7.36 -10.95
N SER A 12 0.70 -6.84 -11.88
CA SER A 12 0.77 -5.44 -12.27
C SER A 12 0.44 -4.57 -11.05
N LEU A 13 1.23 -3.52 -10.82
CA LEU A 13 0.98 -2.54 -9.74
C LEU A 13 -0.33 -1.76 -9.92
N ASN A 14 -0.91 -1.81 -11.12
CA ASN A 14 -2.14 -1.12 -11.44
C ASN A 14 -3.30 -1.60 -10.57
N GLY A 15 -3.88 -0.67 -9.82
CA GLY A 15 -5.02 -0.93 -8.94
C GLY A 15 -4.63 -1.47 -7.57
N LEU A 16 -3.34 -1.62 -7.24
CA LEU A 16 -2.92 -1.98 -5.89
C LEU A 16 -3.00 -0.77 -4.96
N ARG A 17 -3.67 -0.97 -3.83
CA ARG A 17 -3.76 0.01 -2.75
C ARG A 17 -3.32 -0.60 -1.43
N VAL A 18 -2.83 0.26 -0.56
CA VAL A 18 -2.32 -0.13 0.75
C VAL A 18 -3.08 0.65 1.81
N ARG A 19 -3.64 -0.10 2.77
CA ARG A 19 -4.13 0.44 4.04
C ARG A 19 -2.98 0.38 5.04
N TYR A 20 -2.74 1.49 5.74
CA TYR A 20 -1.80 1.55 6.85
C TYR A 20 -2.34 2.45 7.97
N ALA A 21 -1.82 2.27 9.19
CA ALA A 21 -2.04 3.21 10.28
C ALA A 21 -0.86 4.19 10.33
N ASP A 22 -1.15 5.48 10.35
CA ASP A 22 -0.12 6.51 10.57
C ASP A 22 0.28 6.62 12.05
N TRP A 23 1.26 7.46 12.36
CA TRP A 23 1.74 7.70 13.72
C TRP A 23 0.67 8.26 14.68
N ASN A 24 -0.42 8.81 14.15
CA ASN A 24 -1.57 9.29 14.92
C ASN A 24 -2.67 8.22 15.03
N HIS A 25 -2.37 6.97 14.70
CA HIS A 25 -3.30 5.84 14.65
C HIS A 25 -4.46 6.05 13.68
N ARG A 26 -4.32 6.93 12.68
CA ARG A 26 -5.34 7.13 11.65
C ARG A 26 -5.14 6.09 10.56
N ILE A 27 -6.23 5.47 10.15
CA ILE A 27 -6.23 4.61 8.97
C ILE A 27 -6.12 5.50 7.74
N ARG A 28 -5.12 5.21 6.91
CA ARG A 28 -4.82 5.92 5.67
C ARG A 28 -4.70 4.90 4.55
N PHE A 29 -4.96 5.38 3.34
CA PHE A 29 -4.90 4.58 2.13
C PHE A 29 -4.01 5.31 1.11
N PHE A 30 -3.20 4.55 0.39
CA PHE A 30 -2.46 5.07 -0.76
C PHE A 30 -2.48 4.06 -1.91
N GLN A 31 -2.49 4.58 -3.13
CA GLN A 31 -2.25 3.80 -4.33
C GLN A 31 -0.76 3.54 -4.49
N VAL A 32 -0.40 2.32 -4.85
CA VAL A 32 0.97 1.95 -5.17
C VAL A 32 1.26 2.34 -6.61
N ASP A 33 2.21 3.25 -6.81
CA ASP A 33 2.57 3.73 -8.14
C ASP A 33 3.79 2.98 -8.70
N SER A 34 4.82 2.79 -7.86
CA SER A 34 6.06 2.10 -8.25
C SER A 34 6.89 1.70 -7.03
N ILE A 35 8.01 1.03 -7.27
CA ILE A 35 9.00 0.69 -6.25
C ILE A 35 10.36 1.17 -6.74
N ASP A 36 11.15 1.75 -5.85
CA ASP A 36 12.51 2.11 -6.18
C ASP A 36 13.48 0.91 -6.14
N GLN A 37 14.72 1.15 -6.55
CA GLN A 37 15.77 0.14 -6.57
C GLN A 37 16.18 -0.35 -5.17
N GLU A 38 15.85 0.42 -4.13
CA GLU A 38 16.10 0.06 -2.73
C GLU A 38 14.94 -0.74 -2.12
N GLY A 39 13.88 -1.00 -2.90
CA GLY A 39 12.69 -1.72 -2.44
C GLY A 39 11.74 -0.84 -1.64
N ARG A 40 11.75 0.49 -1.79
CA ARG A 40 10.75 1.37 -1.19
C ARG A 40 9.57 1.54 -2.12
N VAL A 41 8.38 1.62 -1.55
CA VAL A 41 7.13 1.79 -2.26
C VAL A 41 6.86 3.28 -2.41
N LEU A 42 6.70 3.71 -3.65
CA LEU A 42 6.19 5.03 -3.99
C LEU A 42 4.70 4.91 -4.23
N GLY A 43 3.95 5.83 -3.64
CA GLY A 43 2.52 5.86 -3.79
C GLY A 43 1.95 7.26 -3.72
N THR A 44 0.65 7.32 -4.00
CA THR A 44 -0.13 8.56 -3.96
C THR A 44 -1.30 8.37 -3.00
N LEU A 45 -1.40 9.27 -2.02
CA LEU A 45 -2.51 9.34 -1.07
C LEU A 45 -3.77 9.86 -1.76
N ASP A 46 -4.94 9.61 -1.16
CA ASP A 46 -6.24 10.05 -1.71
C ASP A 46 -6.36 11.59 -1.88
N ASN A 47 -5.53 12.36 -1.17
CA ASN A 47 -5.43 13.82 -1.31
C ASN A 47 -4.49 14.27 -2.45
N GLY A 48 -3.92 13.34 -3.22
CA GLY A 48 -2.95 13.58 -4.29
C GLY A 48 -1.50 13.76 -3.83
N GLU A 49 -1.23 13.65 -2.52
CA GLU A 49 0.12 13.75 -1.97
C GLU A 49 0.95 12.51 -2.29
N LYS A 50 2.17 12.71 -2.79
CA LYS A 50 3.10 11.62 -3.08
C LYS A 50 3.87 11.24 -1.82
N VAL A 51 3.95 9.94 -1.57
CA VAL A 51 4.56 9.36 -0.37
C VAL A 51 5.54 8.25 -0.76
N THR A 52 6.59 8.10 0.04
CA THR A 52 7.55 7.02 -0.08
C THR A 52 7.66 6.30 1.24
N TYR A 53 7.52 4.98 1.21
CA TYR A 53 7.54 4.15 2.41
C TYR A 53 8.41 2.89 2.21
N ALA A 54 8.93 2.33 3.30
CA ALA A 54 9.62 1.04 3.24
C ALA A 54 8.64 -0.08 2.85
N SER A 55 8.99 -0.99 1.93
CA SER A 55 8.08 -2.06 1.47
C SER A 55 7.71 -3.11 2.53
N GLU A 56 8.38 -3.09 3.68
CA GLU A 56 8.17 -4.04 4.75
C GLU A 56 7.52 -3.36 5.95
N SER A 57 6.25 -3.66 6.16
CA SER A 57 5.52 -3.31 7.37
C SER A 57 4.48 -4.37 7.67
N ASP A 58 4.49 -4.89 8.89
CA ASP A 58 3.53 -5.90 9.36
C ASP A 58 2.10 -5.35 9.51
N PHE A 59 1.96 -4.02 9.50
CA PHE A 59 0.69 -3.32 9.67
C PHE A 59 0.04 -2.93 8.34
N TRP A 60 0.68 -3.26 7.22
CA TRP A 60 0.14 -2.94 5.92
C TRP A 60 -0.79 -4.04 5.42
N ARG A 61 -1.90 -3.60 4.83
CA ARG A 61 -2.83 -4.47 4.12
C ARG A 61 -2.88 -4.01 2.69
N VAL A 62 -2.43 -4.88 1.80
CA VAL A 62 -2.49 -4.67 0.35
C VAL A 62 -3.79 -5.24 -0.17
N TYR A 63 -4.48 -4.48 -1.01
CA TYR A 63 -5.75 -4.86 -1.62
C TYR A 63 -5.87 -4.25 -3.01
N HIS A 64 -6.80 -4.75 -3.82
CA HIS A 64 -7.10 -4.21 -5.15
C HIS A 64 -8.18 -3.13 -5.06
N ASP A 65 -8.19 -2.21 -6.01
CA ASP A 65 -9.25 -1.22 -6.14
C ASP A 65 -10.63 -1.89 -6.20
N GLY A 66 -11.55 -1.42 -5.35
CA GLY A 66 -12.87 -2.03 -5.16
C GLY A 66 -12.98 -2.97 -3.95
N ASP A 67 -11.85 -3.44 -3.40
CA ASP A 67 -11.79 -4.29 -2.19
C ASP A 67 -11.48 -3.49 -0.90
N GLU A 68 -11.86 -2.21 -0.86
CA GLU A 68 -11.60 -1.37 0.31
C GLU A 68 -12.34 -1.84 1.57
N ASP A 69 -13.57 -2.33 1.43
CA ASP A 69 -14.39 -2.75 2.56
C ASP A 69 -13.81 -3.97 3.27
N SER A 70 -13.25 -4.91 2.50
CA SER A 70 -12.49 -6.05 3.01
C SER A 70 -11.19 -5.63 3.70
N ALA A 71 -10.57 -4.51 3.26
CA ALA A 71 -9.41 -3.94 3.95
C ALA A 71 -9.76 -3.20 5.26
N LYS A 72 -10.97 -2.62 5.35
CA LYS A 72 -11.49 -1.88 6.52
C LYS A 72 -12.08 -2.78 7.61
N ALA A 73 -12.57 -3.97 7.26
CA ALA A 73 -13.25 -4.91 8.17
C ALA A 73 -12.35 -5.63 9.20
N VAL A 74 -11.08 -5.22 9.34
CA VAL A 74 -10.09 -5.84 10.25
C VAL A 74 -9.48 -4.84 11.21
#